data_AF-A0A3D5EIN6-F1
#
_entry.id   AF-A0A3D5EIN6-F1
#
_cell.length_a   1.000
_cell.length_b   1.000
_cell.length_c   1.000
_cell.angle_alpha   90.00
_cell.angle_beta   90.00
_cell.angle_gamma   90.00
#
_symmetry.space_group_name_H-M   'P 1'
#
loop_
_entity.id
_entity.type
_entity.pdbx_description
1 polymer ?
#
loop_
_entity_poly.entity_id
_entity_poly.type
_entity_poly.pdbx_seq_one_letter_code
_entity_poly.pdbx_strand_id
1 'polypeptide(L)'
;MIVERLKLSLKRYKDGRLYKSRIPPKQSGWDENLKNVFCSDEPFEKRVRHLVIYFTNSWIRSTCSDRTRAYFHGAFSYNDRDIDAIEGTTRFLPFIASVLTNSIYSDIEYVDKENNSLEAMFISAIVNGTNPYSTGYWGEIEDYSQLICEGADVALAVWIARDRVFSQLSSKEKSNLIVWLRKCASKKIVDNNWHLFRQTIQLVLSSLDKNEDSNVSSYERIKSLYVGEGWFSDGDGGHFDFYNAWAFHYSLFWFTEIDENFDRNFISEVNSQFCQTYQKLFTLRGFPIFGRSHCYRTAASSPLLASVLLKNGAVENGRVKRVFDQIWRFVIGNDGVAGGVPTQGYVKKDLRFLDEYSGPASSLWGLRSLILLLHQKSNSEVLNVPDKPLAIEISDYNLKINSIRLKIIGNKEQGIVSVDWLDRKPIPKLIENYSLKHKFKAALSQRPQRPKNSNYKNKLKCYSSVYPFHEEK
;
A
#
# COMPACT_ATOMS: atom_id res chain seq x y z
N MET A 1 -20.53 -18.43 26.13
CA MET A 1 -20.83 -17.63 24.90
C MET A 1 -21.19 -16.16 25.14
N ILE A 2 -22.30 -15.78 25.80
CA ILE A 2 -22.68 -14.34 25.96
C ILE A 2 -21.68 -13.59 26.86
N VAL A 3 -21.31 -14.17 28.01
CA VAL A 3 -20.37 -13.56 28.96
C VAL A 3 -18.97 -13.37 28.35
N GLU A 4 -18.47 -14.35 27.58
CA GLU A 4 -17.16 -14.23 26.90
C GLU A 4 -17.17 -13.16 25.82
N ARG A 5 -18.26 -13.06 25.04
CA ARG A 5 -18.41 -11.98 24.04
C ARG A 5 -18.41 -10.60 24.72
N LEU A 6 -19.10 -10.46 25.85
CA LEU A 6 -19.08 -9.22 26.64
C LEU A 6 -17.70 -8.91 27.21
N LYS A 7 -16.99 -9.90 27.77
CA LYS A 7 -15.60 -9.74 28.24
C LYS A 7 -14.67 -9.27 27.11
N LEU A 8 -14.79 -9.87 25.93
CA LEU A 8 -14.00 -9.49 24.76
C LEU A 8 -14.32 -8.07 24.27
N SER A 9 -15.60 -7.69 24.21
CA SER A 9 -16.01 -6.33 23.85
C SER A 9 -15.52 -5.29 24.86
N LEU A 10 -15.56 -5.60 26.17
CA LEU A 10 -15.02 -4.73 27.22
C LEU A 10 -13.50 -4.57 27.10
N LYS A 11 -12.76 -5.66 26.84
CA LYS A 11 -11.32 -5.62 26.57
C LYS A 11 -11.03 -4.68 25.38
N ARG A 12 -11.66 -4.92 24.23
CA ARG A 12 -11.49 -4.09 23.02
C ARG A 12 -11.86 -2.62 23.23
N TYR A 13 -12.84 -2.35 24.08
CA TYR A 13 -13.21 -0.99 24.45
C TYR A 13 -12.08 -0.29 25.22
N LYS A 14 -11.52 -0.96 26.23
CA LYS A 14 -10.37 -0.45 27.01
C LYS A 14 -9.16 -0.24 26.11
N ASP A 15 -8.82 -1.23 25.29
CA ASP A 15 -7.71 -1.16 24.33
C ASP A 15 -7.92 -0.03 23.32
N GLY A 16 -9.16 0.17 22.86
CA GLY A 16 -9.52 1.26 21.96
C GLY A 16 -9.41 2.65 22.60
N ARG A 17 -9.69 2.79 23.91
CA ARG A 17 -9.44 4.04 24.64
C ARG A 17 -7.94 4.30 24.79
N LEU A 18 -7.17 3.27 25.17
CA LEU A 18 -5.72 3.36 25.31
C LEU A 18 -5.04 3.71 23.98
N TYR A 19 -5.46 3.11 22.88
CA TYR A 19 -5.00 3.46 21.54
C TYR A 19 -5.26 4.95 21.27
N LYS A 20 -6.49 5.42 21.51
CA LYS A 20 -6.89 6.81 21.22
C LYS A 20 -6.13 7.83 22.08
N SER A 21 -5.80 7.49 23.32
CA SER A 21 -5.00 8.38 24.18
C SER A 21 -3.53 8.49 23.75
N ARG A 22 -3.06 7.59 22.88
CA ARG A 22 -1.70 7.60 22.32
C ARG A 22 -1.62 8.29 20.95
N ILE A 23 -2.76 8.69 20.36
CA ILE A 23 -2.75 9.44 19.10
C ILE A 23 -2.16 10.83 19.36
N PRO A 24 -1.15 11.28 18.60
CA PRO A 24 -0.58 12.61 18.77
C PRO A 24 -1.62 13.70 18.44
N PRO A 25 -1.47 14.91 19.01
CA PRO A 25 -2.35 16.02 18.70
C PRO A 25 -2.30 16.37 17.22
N LYS A 26 -3.44 16.74 16.64
CA LYS A 26 -3.52 17.20 15.25
C LYS A 26 -2.69 18.47 15.09
N GLN A 27 -1.83 18.50 14.07
CA GLN A 27 -1.13 19.72 13.69
C GLN A 27 -2.01 20.60 12.81
N SER A 28 -2.16 21.86 13.22
CA SER A 28 -2.86 22.86 12.42
C SER A 28 -2.08 23.17 11.13
N GLY A 29 -2.79 23.38 10.02
CA GLY A 29 -2.21 23.77 8.73
C GLY A 29 -1.39 22.72 7.99
N TRP A 30 -1.08 21.57 8.60
CA TRP A 30 -0.15 20.58 8.00
C TRP A 30 -0.72 19.89 6.75
N ASP A 31 -1.96 19.39 6.84
CA ASP A 31 -2.65 18.76 5.70
C ASP A 31 -2.93 19.80 4.59
N GLU A 32 -3.27 21.02 4.99
CA GLU A 32 -3.54 22.14 4.07
C GLU A 32 -2.26 22.56 3.34
N ASN A 33 -1.13 22.63 4.03
CA ASN A 33 0.17 22.93 3.42
C ASN A 33 0.57 21.85 2.41
N LEU A 34 0.39 20.56 2.73
CA LEU A 34 0.60 19.48 1.76
C LEU A 34 -0.25 19.70 0.51
N LYS A 35 -1.54 20.01 0.69
CA LYS A 35 -2.46 20.26 -0.41
C LYS A 35 -2.03 21.45 -1.25
N ASN A 36 -1.71 22.58 -0.62
CA ASN A 36 -1.30 23.81 -1.29
C ASN A 36 -0.01 23.59 -2.10
N VAL A 37 0.99 22.90 -1.54
CA VAL A 37 2.26 22.65 -2.25
C VAL A 37 2.07 21.63 -3.36
N PHE A 38 1.50 20.45 -3.05
CA PHE A 38 1.42 19.36 -4.03
C PHE A 38 0.42 19.62 -5.16
N CYS A 39 -0.59 20.47 -4.92
CA CYS A 39 -1.57 20.84 -5.95
C CYS A 39 -1.21 22.13 -6.71
N SER A 40 -0.10 22.81 -6.37
CA SER A 40 0.37 24.01 -7.10
C SER A 40 1.16 23.69 -8.38
N ASP A 41 1.67 24.72 -9.04
CA ASP A 41 2.54 24.62 -10.23
C ASP A 41 4.04 24.50 -9.89
N GLU A 42 4.38 24.36 -8.61
CA GLU A 42 5.78 24.12 -8.15
C GLU A 42 6.41 22.92 -8.87
N PRO A 43 7.71 22.89 -9.15
CA PRO A 43 8.36 21.77 -9.86
C PRO A 43 8.07 20.40 -9.23
N PHE A 44 7.93 19.36 -10.06
CA PHE A 44 7.57 18.00 -9.62
C PHE A 44 8.44 17.49 -8.48
N GLU A 45 9.76 17.68 -8.57
CA GLU A 45 10.70 17.29 -7.52
C GLU A 45 10.40 17.96 -6.18
N LYS A 46 10.09 19.27 -6.18
CA LYS A 46 9.75 20.03 -4.97
C LYS A 46 8.43 19.53 -4.35
N ARG A 47 7.44 19.19 -5.18
CA ARG A 47 6.18 18.60 -4.71
C ARG A 47 6.39 17.22 -4.08
N VAL A 48 7.17 16.35 -4.73
CA VAL A 48 7.53 15.03 -4.19
C VAL A 48 8.33 15.16 -2.90
N ARG A 49 9.30 16.08 -2.84
CA ARG A 49 10.07 16.36 -1.62
C ARG A 49 9.16 16.78 -0.46
N HIS A 50 8.14 17.59 -0.71
CA HIS A 50 7.17 17.96 0.31
C HIS A 50 6.33 16.75 0.78
N LEU A 51 5.96 15.86 -0.15
CA LEU A 51 5.27 14.61 0.18
C LEU A 51 6.14 13.68 1.05
N VAL A 52 7.44 13.59 0.75
CA VAL A 52 8.42 12.85 1.57
C VAL A 52 8.51 13.43 2.97
N ILE A 53 8.69 14.76 3.10
CA ILE A 53 8.75 15.44 4.40
C ILE A 53 7.46 15.22 5.20
N TYR A 54 6.29 15.26 4.55
CA TYR A 54 5.01 14.99 5.19
C TYR A 54 4.96 13.57 5.78
N PHE A 55 5.25 12.54 5.00
CA PHE A 55 5.17 11.16 5.48
C PHE A 55 6.28 10.81 6.50
N THR A 56 7.49 11.35 6.35
CA THR A 56 8.56 11.18 7.34
C THR A 56 8.16 11.78 8.70
N ASN A 57 7.64 13.01 8.70
CA ASN A 57 7.16 13.65 9.93
C ASN A 57 5.93 12.94 10.51
N SER A 58 5.08 12.36 9.66
CA SER A 58 3.97 11.54 10.13
C SER A 58 4.43 10.35 10.96
N TRP A 59 5.39 9.59 10.44
CA TRP A 59 5.92 8.42 11.13
C TRP A 59 6.58 8.79 12.46
N ILE A 60 7.45 9.82 12.47
CA ILE A 60 8.15 10.25 13.70
C ILE A 60 7.18 10.65 14.81
N ARG A 61 6.11 11.38 14.47
CA ARG A 61 5.17 11.92 15.45
C ARG A 61 4.12 10.92 15.92
N SER A 62 3.77 9.96 15.06
CA SER A 62 2.75 8.95 15.38
C SER A 62 3.32 7.75 16.12
N THR A 63 4.62 7.50 16.02
CA THR A 63 5.29 6.38 16.68
C THR A 63 5.48 6.61 18.18
N CYS A 64 5.34 5.55 18.98
CA CYS A 64 5.74 5.57 20.40
C CYS A 64 7.26 5.64 20.56
N SER A 65 7.72 5.86 21.80
CA SER A 65 9.15 6.06 22.13
C SER A 65 10.06 4.91 21.67
N ASP A 66 9.60 3.66 21.76
CA ASP A 66 10.33 2.48 21.26
C ASP A 66 10.17 2.23 19.74
N ARG A 67 9.42 3.10 19.06
CA ARG A 67 9.11 3.11 17.62
C ARG A 67 8.30 1.92 17.10
N THR A 68 7.86 1.01 17.96
CA THR A 68 7.24 -0.26 17.54
C THR A 68 5.75 -0.19 17.19
N ARG A 69 5.06 0.85 17.65
CA ARG A 69 3.65 1.14 17.32
C ARG A 69 3.50 2.57 16.82
N ALA A 70 2.57 2.82 15.91
CA ALA A 70 2.13 4.15 15.54
C ALA A 70 0.60 4.31 15.60
N TYR A 71 0.14 5.48 16.05
CA TYR A 71 -1.27 5.72 16.39
C TYR A 71 -1.90 6.78 15.49
N PHE A 72 -2.99 6.44 14.82
CA PHE A 72 -3.68 7.32 13.88
C PHE A 72 -5.18 7.43 14.17
N HIS A 73 -5.76 8.58 13.85
CA HIS A 73 -7.20 8.73 13.88
C HIS A 73 -7.87 7.87 12.80
N GLY A 74 -8.88 7.10 13.17
CA GLY A 74 -9.61 6.27 12.20
C GLY A 74 -10.60 5.31 12.81
N ALA A 75 -11.30 4.58 11.95
CA ALA A 75 -12.04 3.40 12.32
C ALA A 75 -11.06 2.22 12.47
N PHE A 76 -11.20 1.46 13.55
CA PHE A 76 -10.41 0.25 13.78
C PHE A 76 -10.75 -0.87 12.80
N SER A 77 -9.80 -1.79 12.57
CA SER A 77 -10.04 -3.02 11.82
C SER A 77 -10.79 -4.07 12.65
N TYR A 78 -11.03 -5.24 12.06
CA TYR A 78 -11.49 -6.41 12.82
C TYR A 78 -10.39 -7.04 13.67
N ASN A 79 -9.11 -6.69 13.45
CA ASN A 79 -7.96 -7.14 14.22
C ASN A 79 -7.94 -6.46 15.59
N ASP A 80 -7.01 -6.89 16.44
CA ASP A 80 -6.78 -6.27 17.73
C ASP A 80 -6.14 -4.87 17.58
N ARG A 81 -6.35 -4.02 18.58
CA ARG A 81 -5.91 -2.62 18.53
C ARG A 81 -4.40 -2.45 18.50
N ASP A 82 -3.68 -3.41 19.07
CA ASP A 82 -2.23 -3.43 19.00
C ASP A 82 -1.77 -3.75 17.56
N ILE A 83 -2.43 -4.67 16.86
CA ILE A 83 -2.15 -4.93 15.43
C ILE A 83 -2.39 -3.68 14.59
N ASP A 84 -3.51 -2.96 14.81
CA ASP A 84 -3.76 -1.67 14.14
C ASP A 84 -2.64 -0.64 14.38
N ALA A 85 -1.94 -0.72 15.51
CA ALA A 85 -0.83 0.17 15.86
C ALA A 85 0.50 -0.33 15.28
N ILE A 86 0.73 -1.65 15.25
CA ILE A 86 1.88 -2.29 14.61
C ILE A 86 1.86 -1.99 13.11
N GLU A 87 0.71 -2.15 12.43
CA GLU A 87 0.52 -1.74 11.03
C GLU A 87 0.97 -0.31 10.78
N GLY A 88 0.71 0.57 11.75
CA GLY A 88 1.12 1.97 11.70
C GLY A 88 2.62 2.17 11.69
N THR A 89 3.40 1.32 12.35
CA THR A 89 4.86 1.38 12.27
C THR A 89 5.35 0.64 11.04
N THR A 90 5.00 -0.63 10.90
CA THR A 90 5.61 -1.56 9.93
C THR A 90 5.41 -1.11 8.49
N ARG A 91 4.24 -0.56 8.16
CA ARG A 91 3.93 -0.13 6.79
C ARG A 91 4.63 1.14 6.34
N PHE A 92 5.14 1.94 7.29
CA PHE A 92 6.02 3.07 7.00
C PHE A 92 7.47 2.63 6.79
N LEU A 93 7.92 1.50 7.38
CA LEU A 93 9.33 1.14 7.38
C LEU A 93 9.93 1.07 5.96
N PRO A 94 9.29 0.45 4.93
CA PRO A 94 9.86 0.47 3.58
C PRO A 94 10.05 1.89 3.03
N PHE A 95 9.11 2.80 3.32
CA PHE A 95 9.22 4.21 2.92
C PHE A 95 10.38 4.91 3.64
N ILE A 96 10.49 4.74 4.96
CA ILE A 96 11.60 5.32 5.74
C ILE A 96 12.95 4.77 5.29
N ALA A 97 13.04 3.47 5.00
CA ALA A 97 14.22 2.85 4.41
C ALA A 97 14.59 3.50 3.08
N SER A 98 13.63 3.71 2.17
CA SER A 98 13.88 4.40 0.90
C SER A 98 14.34 5.85 1.07
N VAL A 99 13.82 6.57 2.07
CA VAL A 99 14.31 7.93 2.39
C VAL A 99 15.75 7.90 2.89
N LEU A 100 16.09 6.95 3.78
CA LEU A 100 17.45 6.79 4.31
C LEU A 100 18.46 6.47 3.21
N THR A 101 18.09 5.68 2.21
CA THR A 101 19.03 5.22 1.18
C THR A 101 19.11 6.14 -0.04
N ASN A 102 18.21 7.12 -0.14
CA ASN A 102 18.17 8.04 -1.29
C ASN A 102 18.91 9.35 -0.97
N SER A 103 20.02 9.59 -1.67
CA SER A 103 20.87 10.78 -1.49
C SER A 103 20.18 12.11 -1.84
N ILE A 104 19.12 12.12 -2.66
CA ILE A 104 18.35 13.32 -2.98
C ILE A 104 17.63 13.86 -1.72
N TYR A 105 17.34 12.97 -0.77
CA TYR A 105 16.60 13.29 0.44
C TYR A 105 17.45 13.18 1.72
N SER A 106 18.78 13.12 1.60
CA SER A 106 19.67 13.08 2.77
C SER A 106 19.63 14.36 3.61
N ASP A 107 19.23 15.48 3.00
CA ASP A 107 19.20 16.82 3.58
C ASP A 107 17.79 17.28 3.99
N ILE A 108 16.78 16.39 3.93
CA ILE A 108 15.42 16.80 4.35
C ILE A 108 15.41 17.21 5.82
N GLU A 109 14.63 18.24 6.11
CA GLU A 109 14.32 18.64 7.48
C GLU A 109 13.12 17.85 8.00
N TYR A 110 13.25 17.34 9.22
CA TYR A 110 12.20 16.61 9.91
C TYR A 110 12.23 16.91 11.41
N VAL A 111 11.11 16.67 12.05
CA VAL A 111 10.90 16.96 13.47
C VAL A 111 11.81 16.09 14.31
N ASP A 112 12.45 16.69 15.31
CA ASP A 112 13.36 16.01 16.25
C ASP A 112 14.71 15.56 15.63
N LYS A 113 15.07 16.08 14.45
CA LYS A 113 16.33 15.75 13.75
C LYS A 113 17.59 15.98 14.59
N GLU A 114 17.58 17.01 15.45
CA GLU A 114 18.72 17.35 16.32
C GLU A 114 18.92 16.34 17.47
N ASN A 115 17.85 15.68 17.93
CA ASN A 115 17.92 14.76 19.07
C ASN A 115 17.99 13.29 18.66
N ASN A 116 17.40 12.92 17.51
CA ASN A 116 17.35 11.53 17.08
C ASN A 116 17.42 11.41 15.55
N SER A 117 18.40 10.66 15.05
CA SER A 117 18.52 10.42 13.62
C SER A 117 17.40 9.49 13.14
N LEU A 118 16.95 9.69 11.89
CA LEU A 118 15.94 8.83 11.28
C LEU A 118 16.38 7.35 11.26
N GLU A 119 17.69 7.14 11.11
CA GLU A 119 18.34 5.84 11.15
C GLU A 119 18.28 5.19 12.53
N ALA A 120 18.57 5.92 13.60
CA ALA A 120 18.48 5.41 14.96
C ALA A 120 17.02 5.06 15.35
N MET A 121 16.05 5.87 14.92
CA MET A 121 14.63 5.56 15.09
C MET A 121 14.22 4.29 14.32
N PHE A 122 14.73 4.12 13.10
CA PHE A 122 14.49 2.93 12.30
C PHE A 122 15.06 1.67 12.96
N ILE A 123 16.33 1.72 13.39
CA ILE A 123 17.00 0.63 14.13
C ILE A 123 16.20 0.28 15.38
N SER A 124 15.77 1.28 16.16
CA SER A 124 14.96 1.10 17.37
C SER A 124 13.67 0.32 17.09
N ALA A 125 12.96 0.64 16.00
CA ALA A 125 11.73 -0.07 15.63
C ALA A 125 12.00 -1.57 15.35
N ILE A 126 13.07 -1.87 14.61
CA ILE A 126 13.46 -3.25 14.25
C ILE A 126 13.91 -4.04 15.49
N VAL A 127 14.81 -3.46 16.29
CA VAL A 127 15.39 -4.11 17.47
C VAL A 127 14.31 -4.39 18.51
N ASN A 128 13.48 -3.40 18.84
CA ASN A 128 12.42 -3.56 19.83
C ASN A 128 11.28 -4.44 19.31
N GLY A 129 10.91 -4.29 18.03
CA GLY A 129 9.82 -5.05 17.42
C GLY A 129 10.07 -6.55 17.32
N THR A 130 11.33 -6.96 17.17
CA THR A 130 11.72 -8.37 16.97
C THR A 130 12.30 -9.04 18.21
N ASN A 131 12.56 -8.30 19.29
CA ASN A 131 13.05 -8.84 20.55
C ASN A 131 11.90 -9.36 21.43
N PRO A 132 11.79 -10.67 21.70
CA PRO A 132 10.69 -11.24 22.50
C PRO A 132 10.67 -10.79 23.97
N TYR A 133 11.78 -10.21 24.46
CA TYR A 133 11.87 -9.66 25.81
C TYR A 133 11.61 -8.15 25.89
N SER A 134 11.45 -7.48 24.75
CA SER A 134 11.10 -6.06 24.72
C SER A 134 9.62 -5.88 24.99
N THR A 135 9.26 -4.83 25.74
CA THR A 135 7.85 -4.37 25.82
C THR A 135 7.32 -3.94 24.45
N GLY A 136 8.22 -3.63 23.52
CA GLY A 136 7.96 -3.30 22.13
C GLY A 136 7.82 -4.52 21.20
N TYR A 137 7.88 -5.76 21.70
CA TYR A 137 7.77 -6.93 20.83
C TYR A 137 6.47 -6.92 20.01
N TRP A 138 6.55 -7.23 18.72
CA TRP A 138 5.38 -7.29 17.83
C TRP A 138 4.52 -8.54 18.04
N GLY A 139 5.03 -9.52 18.79
CA GLY A 139 4.28 -10.69 19.20
C GLY A 139 4.65 -11.95 18.43
N GLU A 140 4.11 -13.06 18.93
CA GLU A 140 4.26 -14.38 18.33
C GLU A 140 3.42 -14.51 17.05
N ILE A 141 3.94 -15.25 16.09
CA ILE A 141 3.28 -15.43 14.79
C ILE A 141 2.42 -16.69 14.83
N GLU A 142 1.12 -16.49 14.60
CA GLU A 142 0.13 -17.54 14.43
C GLU A 142 -0.21 -17.78 12.95
N ASP A 143 -0.81 -18.93 12.66
CA ASP A 143 -1.37 -19.22 11.33
C ASP A 143 -2.37 -18.12 10.93
N TYR A 144 -2.27 -17.64 9.69
CA TYR A 144 -3.11 -16.57 9.14
C TYR A 144 -3.02 -15.23 9.89
N SER A 145 -1.94 -15.00 10.66
CA SER A 145 -1.73 -13.74 11.37
C SER A 145 -1.45 -12.57 10.42
N GLN A 146 -2.01 -11.40 10.74
CA GLN A 146 -1.69 -10.14 10.06
C GLN A 146 -0.19 -9.81 10.14
N LEU A 147 0.51 -10.28 11.18
CA LEU A 147 1.95 -10.09 11.32
C LEU A 147 2.76 -10.74 10.19
N ILE A 148 2.21 -11.70 9.45
CA ILE A 148 2.85 -12.25 8.26
C ILE A 148 2.93 -11.18 7.16
N CYS A 149 1.86 -10.43 6.94
CA CYS A 149 1.82 -9.30 6.00
C CYS A 149 2.77 -8.18 6.45
N GLU A 150 2.76 -7.85 7.75
CA GLU A 150 3.65 -6.83 8.31
C GLU A 150 5.12 -7.25 8.25
N GLY A 151 5.40 -8.55 8.41
CA GLY A 151 6.73 -9.11 8.30
C GLY A 151 7.36 -8.94 6.93
N ALA A 152 6.56 -8.92 5.86
CA ALA A 152 7.05 -8.64 4.52
C ALA A 152 7.53 -7.19 4.34
N ASP A 153 6.82 -6.22 4.93
CA ASP A 153 7.27 -4.81 4.94
C ASP A 153 8.51 -4.64 5.82
N VAL A 154 8.58 -5.31 6.98
CA VAL A 154 9.79 -5.30 7.83
C VAL A 154 10.98 -5.88 7.08
N ALA A 155 10.81 -7.05 6.44
CA ALA A 155 11.86 -7.70 5.65
C ALA A 155 12.34 -6.79 4.51
N LEU A 156 11.41 -6.25 3.73
CA LEU A 156 11.74 -5.36 2.63
C LEU A 156 12.45 -4.10 3.11
N ALA A 157 11.99 -3.47 4.20
CA ALA A 157 12.60 -2.27 4.74
C ALA A 157 14.05 -2.50 5.21
N VAL A 158 14.30 -3.62 5.91
CA VAL A 158 15.66 -4.02 6.29
C VAL A 158 16.52 -4.26 5.07
N TRP A 159 15.99 -4.95 4.05
CA TRP A 159 16.74 -5.21 2.83
C TRP A 159 17.09 -3.92 2.07
N ILE A 160 16.15 -2.99 1.94
CA ILE A 160 16.39 -1.68 1.30
C ILE A 160 17.52 -0.96 2.05
N ALA A 161 17.42 -0.87 3.39
CA ALA A 161 18.39 -0.14 4.21
C ALA A 161 19.61 -0.97 4.66
N ARG A 162 19.85 -2.16 4.09
CA ARG A 162 20.79 -3.17 4.65
C ARG A 162 22.21 -2.66 4.88
N ASP A 163 22.73 -1.86 3.95
CA ASP A 163 24.11 -1.35 4.01
C ASP A 163 24.30 -0.35 5.15
N ARG A 164 23.23 0.39 5.48
CA ARG A 164 23.21 1.38 6.56
C ARG A 164 22.80 0.78 7.90
N VAL A 165 21.67 0.07 7.93
CA VAL A 165 21.00 -0.37 9.16
C VAL A 165 21.44 -1.77 9.57
N PHE A 166 21.32 -2.75 8.66
CA PHE A 166 21.56 -4.16 9.02
C PHE A 166 23.01 -4.39 9.44
N SER A 167 23.95 -3.68 8.82
CA SER A 167 25.38 -3.69 9.19
C SER A 167 25.63 -3.28 10.65
N GLN A 168 24.83 -2.36 11.21
CA GLN A 168 24.97 -1.84 12.58
C GLN A 168 24.36 -2.73 13.66
N LEU A 169 23.48 -3.67 13.30
CA LEU A 169 22.87 -4.58 14.28
C LEU A 169 23.92 -5.53 14.86
N SER A 170 23.87 -5.71 16.19
CA SER A 170 24.63 -6.73 16.90
C SER A 170 24.23 -8.14 16.44
N SER A 171 25.08 -9.13 16.70
CA SER A 171 24.78 -10.53 16.39
C SER A 171 23.46 -11.01 17.03
N LYS A 172 23.13 -10.52 18.24
CA LYS A 172 21.89 -10.87 18.92
C LYS A 172 20.66 -10.24 18.25
N GLU A 173 20.77 -8.98 17.83
CA GLU A 173 19.68 -8.28 17.14
C GLU A 173 19.42 -8.86 15.75
N LYS A 174 20.48 -9.17 14.98
CA LYS A 174 20.38 -9.90 13.71
C LYS A 174 19.68 -11.24 13.90
N SER A 175 20.10 -12.00 14.93
CA SER A 175 19.49 -13.29 15.25
C SER A 175 18.00 -13.17 15.59
N ASN A 176 17.60 -12.19 16.42
CA ASN A 176 16.20 -11.97 16.77
C ASN A 176 15.35 -11.62 15.54
N LEU A 177 15.83 -10.71 14.69
CA LEU A 177 15.17 -10.33 13.44
C LEU A 177 14.98 -11.53 12.51
N ILE A 178 16.05 -12.28 12.25
CA ILE A 178 16.01 -13.45 11.37
C ILE A 178 15.04 -14.50 11.93
N VAL A 179 15.09 -14.80 13.23
CA VAL A 179 14.17 -15.75 13.87
C VAL A 179 12.71 -15.29 13.75
N TRP A 180 12.43 -14.01 13.95
CA TRP A 180 11.09 -13.47 13.83
C TRP A 180 10.56 -13.57 12.38
N LEU A 181 11.39 -13.24 11.39
CA LEU A 181 11.04 -13.38 9.97
C LEU A 181 10.86 -14.86 9.54
N ARG A 182 11.70 -15.78 10.01
CA ARG A 182 11.51 -17.23 9.81
C ARG A 182 10.18 -17.71 10.37
N LYS A 183 9.76 -17.22 11.55
CA LYS A 183 8.42 -17.50 12.09
C LYS A 183 7.33 -16.99 11.15
N CYS A 184 7.43 -15.76 10.63
CA CYS A 184 6.47 -15.25 9.64
C CYS A 184 6.38 -16.14 8.39
N ALA A 185 7.51 -16.57 7.85
CA ALA A 185 7.55 -17.35 6.61
C ALA A 185 7.05 -18.80 6.75
N SER A 186 7.10 -19.37 7.97
CA SER A 186 6.75 -20.78 8.23
C SER A 186 5.27 -21.03 8.55
N LYS A 187 4.50 -20.00 8.92
CA LYS A 187 3.09 -20.14 9.33
C LYS A 187 2.17 -20.30 8.14
N LYS A 188 1.00 -20.91 8.33
CA LYS A 188 -0.01 -21.04 7.25
C LYS A 188 -0.49 -19.66 6.80
N ILE A 189 -0.76 -19.55 5.51
CA ILE A 189 -1.27 -18.33 4.86
C ILE A 189 -2.52 -18.66 4.07
N VAL A 190 -3.30 -17.63 3.76
CA VAL A 190 -4.40 -17.74 2.81
C VAL A 190 -3.82 -17.99 1.42
N ASP A 191 -4.42 -18.90 0.65
CA ASP A 191 -3.95 -19.27 -0.70
C ASP A 191 -4.38 -18.23 -1.74
N ASN A 192 -3.73 -17.05 -1.71
CA ASN A 192 -4.00 -15.90 -2.56
C ASN A 192 -2.77 -14.96 -2.63
N ASN A 193 -2.95 -13.64 -2.77
CA ASN A 193 -1.89 -12.64 -2.68
C ASN A 193 -0.94 -12.79 -1.47
N TRP A 194 -1.32 -13.49 -0.40
CA TRP A 194 -0.44 -13.71 0.75
C TRP A 194 0.85 -14.48 0.41
N HIS A 195 0.85 -15.22 -0.71
CA HIS A 195 2.08 -15.81 -1.24
C HIS A 195 3.14 -14.75 -1.56
N LEU A 196 2.74 -13.53 -1.96
CA LEU A 196 3.67 -12.42 -2.22
C LEU A 196 4.42 -12.04 -0.95
N PHE A 197 3.72 -11.91 0.18
CA PHE A 197 4.33 -11.58 1.47
C PHE A 197 5.33 -12.65 1.91
N ARG A 198 4.92 -13.93 1.87
CA ARG A 198 5.81 -15.04 2.25
C ARG A 198 7.05 -15.08 1.35
N GLN A 199 6.88 -14.93 0.04
CA GLN A 199 8.02 -14.97 -0.90
C GLN A 199 8.98 -13.79 -0.69
N THR A 200 8.47 -12.58 -0.41
CA THR A 200 9.34 -11.44 -0.03
C THR A 200 10.21 -11.80 1.17
N ILE A 201 9.62 -12.37 2.22
CA ILE A 201 10.36 -12.73 3.44
C ILE A 201 11.43 -13.79 3.14
N GLN A 202 11.09 -14.83 2.36
CA GLN A 202 12.01 -15.92 1.99
C GLN A 202 13.22 -15.39 1.20
N LEU A 203 13.01 -14.52 0.22
CA LEU A 203 14.10 -13.92 -0.56
C LEU A 203 14.99 -13.03 0.31
N VAL A 204 14.39 -12.21 1.18
CA VAL A 204 15.18 -11.37 2.09
C VAL A 204 15.99 -12.23 3.06
N LEU A 205 15.42 -13.28 3.65
CA LEU A 205 16.14 -14.21 4.52
C LEU A 205 17.36 -14.81 3.80
N SER A 206 17.15 -15.32 2.59
CA SER A 206 18.21 -15.88 1.73
C SER A 206 19.31 -14.86 1.39
N SER A 207 18.95 -13.58 1.24
CA SER A 207 19.91 -12.50 0.96
C SER A 207 20.72 -12.06 2.19
N LEU A 208 20.18 -12.22 3.41
CA LEU A 208 20.80 -11.76 4.65
C LEU A 208 21.60 -12.86 5.37
N ASP A 209 21.26 -14.13 5.17
CA ASP A 209 21.94 -15.30 5.76
C ASP A 209 22.22 -16.34 4.67
N LYS A 210 23.51 -16.55 4.36
CA LYS A 210 23.95 -17.49 3.31
C LYS A 210 23.62 -18.96 3.59
N ASN A 211 23.20 -19.28 4.82
CA ASN A 211 22.79 -20.65 5.19
C ASN A 211 21.28 -20.87 5.03
N GLU A 212 20.51 -19.86 4.66
CA GLU A 212 19.08 -20.01 4.36
C GLU A 212 18.88 -20.63 2.98
N ASP A 213 18.10 -21.71 2.93
CA ASP A 213 17.69 -22.32 1.68
C ASP A 213 16.66 -21.43 0.96
N SER A 214 16.85 -21.26 -0.36
CA SER A 214 15.87 -20.56 -1.19
C SER A 214 14.60 -21.40 -1.36
N ASN A 215 13.54 -21.03 -0.63
CA ASN A 215 12.21 -21.59 -0.84
C ASN A 215 11.39 -20.72 -1.81
N VAL A 216 11.10 -21.29 -2.97
CA VAL A 216 10.34 -20.64 -4.05
C VAL A 216 8.92 -21.19 -4.21
N SER A 217 8.42 -22.01 -3.29
CA SER A 217 7.09 -22.64 -3.45
C SER A 217 5.95 -21.61 -3.53
N SER A 218 6.07 -20.49 -2.81
CA SER A 218 5.11 -19.38 -2.92
C SER A 218 5.20 -18.70 -4.27
N TYR A 219 6.40 -18.55 -4.84
CA TYR A 219 6.58 -18.02 -6.18
C TYR A 219 5.96 -18.92 -7.25
N GLU A 220 6.16 -20.23 -7.17
CA GLU A 220 5.51 -21.17 -8.08
C GLU A 220 3.98 -21.08 -8.00
N ARG A 221 3.43 -20.91 -6.78
CA ARG A 221 2.00 -20.66 -6.61
C ARG A 221 1.58 -19.34 -7.24
N ILE A 222 2.33 -18.26 -7.06
CA ILE A 222 2.08 -16.96 -7.71
C ILE A 222 2.08 -17.10 -9.24
N LYS A 223 3.04 -17.82 -9.82
CA LYS A 223 3.10 -18.07 -11.27
C LYS A 223 1.89 -18.85 -11.76
N SER A 224 1.41 -19.84 -11.00
CA SER A 224 0.21 -20.60 -11.35
C SER A 224 -1.07 -19.74 -11.39
N LEU A 225 -1.07 -18.59 -10.70
CA LEU A 225 -2.20 -17.65 -10.67
C LEU A 225 -2.20 -16.67 -11.86
N TYR A 226 -1.17 -16.67 -12.72
CA TYR A 226 -1.11 -15.85 -13.92
C TYR A 226 -2.17 -16.28 -14.94
N VAL A 227 -2.99 -15.35 -15.41
CA VAL A 227 -4.12 -15.62 -16.31
C VAL A 227 -3.93 -15.06 -17.73
N GLY A 228 -2.79 -14.42 -18.01
CA GLY A 228 -2.49 -13.79 -19.30
C GLY A 228 -2.50 -12.26 -19.26
N GLU A 229 -1.89 -11.63 -20.27
CA GLU A 229 -1.82 -10.17 -20.48
C GLU A 229 -1.37 -9.39 -19.22
N GLY A 230 -0.50 -10.00 -18.42
CA GLY A 230 0.05 -9.41 -17.19
C GLY A 230 -0.85 -9.47 -15.96
N TRP A 231 -2.01 -10.12 -16.02
CA TRP A 231 -2.96 -10.25 -14.90
C TRP A 231 -2.73 -11.53 -14.10
N PHE A 232 -2.99 -11.43 -12.79
CA PHE A 232 -2.98 -12.53 -11.84
C PHE A 232 -4.34 -12.62 -11.13
N SER A 233 -4.81 -13.85 -10.91
CA SER A 233 -5.94 -14.12 -10.04
C SER A 233 -5.52 -14.08 -8.56
N ASP A 234 -6.42 -13.68 -7.68
CA ASP A 234 -6.18 -13.60 -6.23
C ASP A 234 -6.64 -14.88 -5.53
N GLY A 235 -5.92 -15.97 -5.80
CA GLY A 235 -6.33 -17.34 -5.49
C GLY A 235 -7.21 -17.95 -6.59
N ASP A 236 -7.50 -19.24 -6.48
CA ASP A 236 -8.30 -19.96 -7.48
C ASP A 236 -9.72 -19.38 -7.55
N GLY A 237 -10.15 -18.95 -8.75
CA GLY A 237 -11.42 -18.25 -8.93
C GLY A 237 -11.49 -16.86 -8.29
N GLY A 238 -10.34 -16.31 -7.87
CA GLY A 238 -10.21 -15.01 -7.25
C GLY A 238 -10.65 -13.85 -8.14
N HIS A 239 -10.90 -12.70 -7.52
CA HIS A 239 -11.37 -11.51 -8.22
C HIS A 239 -10.21 -10.65 -8.75
N PHE A 240 -10.40 -10.08 -9.94
CA PHE A 240 -9.56 -9.03 -10.46
C PHE A 240 -10.01 -7.69 -9.86
N ASP A 241 -9.14 -7.10 -9.05
CA ASP A 241 -9.34 -5.80 -8.44
C ASP A 241 -8.11 -4.90 -8.57
N PHE A 242 -8.26 -3.61 -8.25
CA PHE A 242 -7.15 -2.67 -8.31
C PHE A 242 -6.00 -3.01 -7.36
N TYR A 243 -6.31 -3.61 -6.22
CA TYR A 243 -5.30 -3.99 -5.27
C TYR A 243 -4.40 -5.09 -5.83
N ASN A 244 -5.00 -6.14 -6.38
CA ASN A 244 -4.28 -7.24 -7.01
C ASN A 244 -3.49 -6.76 -8.23
N ALA A 245 -4.07 -5.85 -9.03
CA ALA A 245 -3.39 -5.20 -10.15
C ALA A 245 -2.05 -4.56 -9.75
N TRP A 246 -1.98 -3.80 -8.64
CA TRP A 246 -0.71 -3.19 -8.24
C TRP A 246 0.16 -4.07 -7.34
N ALA A 247 -0.44 -4.91 -6.48
CA ALA A 247 0.28 -5.66 -5.46
C ALA A 247 1.22 -6.71 -6.07
N PHE A 248 0.75 -7.45 -7.08
CA PHE A 248 1.58 -8.44 -7.76
C PHE A 248 2.79 -7.79 -8.44
N HIS A 249 2.57 -6.76 -9.26
CA HIS A 249 3.67 -6.08 -9.96
C HIS A 249 4.63 -5.36 -9.03
N TYR A 250 4.16 -4.83 -7.89
CA TYR A 250 5.03 -4.27 -6.87
C TYR A 250 5.94 -5.34 -6.25
N SER A 251 5.38 -6.46 -5.80
CA SER A 251 6.15 -7.52 -5.17
C SER A 251 7.09 -8.23 -6.15
N LEU A 252 6.63 -8.53 -7.36
CA LEU A 252 7.46 -9.16 -8.40
C LEU A 252 8.67 -8.29 -8.75
N PHE A 253 8.50 -6.97 -8.86
CA PHE A 253 9.64 -6.05 -9.01
C PHE A 253 10.65 -6.22 -7.87
N TRP A 254 10.20 -6.21 -6.61
CA TRP A 254 11.11 -6.37 -5.48
C TRP A 254 11.82 -7.71 -5.44
N PHE A 255 11.20 -8.78 -5.95
CA PHE A 255 11.90 -10.07 -6.06
C PHE A 255 13.15 -9.95 -6.93
N THR A 256 13.06 -9.24 -8.06
CA THR A 256 14.20 -8.99 -8.96
C THR A 256 15.26 -8.04 -8.39
N GLU A 257 14.90 -7.22 -7.41
CA GLU A 257 15.87 -6.36 -6.73
C GLU A 257 16.59 -7.10 -5.59
N ILE A 258 15.84 -7.93 -4.85
CA ILE A 258 16.38 -8.73 -3.73
C ILE A 258 17.33 -9.81 -4.22
N ASP A 259 16.97 -10.47 -5.32
CA ASP A 259 17.81 -11.41 -6.05
C ASP A 259 17.79 -11.02 -7.54
N GLU A 260 18.93 -10.48 -8.01
CA GLU A 260 19.10 -9.93 -9.35
C GLU A 260 18.75 -10.91 -10.48
N ASN A 261 18.84 -12.22 -10.22
CA ASN A 261 18.58 -13.28 -11.20
C ASN A 261 17.19 -13.92 -11.05
N PHE A 262 16.37 -13.46 -10.10
CA PHE A 262 15.10 -14.11 -9.77
C PHE A 262 14.05 -13.93 -10.88
N ASP A 263 13.99 -14.90 -11.80
CA ASP A 263 13.05 -15.00 -12.93
C ASP A 263 12.75 -13.65 -13.63
N ARG A 264 13.80 -12.85 -13.80
CA ARG A 264 13.71 -11.46 -14.27
C ARG A 264 13.07 -11.35 -15.65
N ASN A 265 13.28 -12.34 -16.52
CA ASN A 265 12.70 -12.38 -17.85
C ASN A 265 11.17 -12.51 -17.79
N PHE A 266 10.64 -13.47 -17.03
CA PHE A 266 9.19 -13.62 -16.86
C PHE A 266 8.59 -12.36 -16.22
N ILE A 267 9.19 -11.86 -15.14
CA ILE A 267 8.69 -10.70 -14.40
C ILE A 267 8.66 -9.44 -15.28
N SER A 268 9.72 -9.20 -16.04
CA SER A 268 9.79 -8.08 -16.99
C SER A 268 8.73 -8.17 -18.07
N GLU A 269 8.54 -9.36 -18.65
CA GLU A 269 7.57 -9.61 -19.72
C GLU A 269 6.13 -9.43 -19.23
N VAL A 270 5.73 -10.06 -18.11
CA VAL A 270 4.36 -9.93 -17.60
C VAL A 270 4.04 -8.50 -17.16
N ASN A 271 5.02 -7.78 -16.61
CA ASN A 271 4.87 -6.36 -16.30
C ASN A 271 4.70 -5.51 -17.56
N SER A 272 5.48 -5.78 -18.61
CA SER A 272 5.39 -5.06 -19.88
C SER A 272 3.99 -5.23 -20.49
N GLN A 273 3.51 -6.47 -20.60
CA GLN A 273 2.17 -6.79 -21.09
C GLN A 273 1.07 -6.07 -20.28
N PHE A 274 1.17 -6.09 -18.96
CA PHE A 274 0.22 -5.43 -18.08
C PHE A 274 0.16 -3.92 -18.35
N CYS A 275 1.32 -3.28 -18.40
CA CYS A 275 1.43 -1.83 -18.49
C CYS A 275 0.87 -1.27 -19.80
N GLN A 276 0.93 -2.00 -20.92
CA GLN A 276 0.40 -1.58 -22.23
C GLN A 276 -1.08 -1.17 -22.19
N THR A 277 -1.90 -1.92 -21.44
CA THR A 277 -3.33 -1.64 -21.27
C THR A 277 -3.60 -0.84 -20.01
N TYR A 278 -2.90 -1.13 -18.91
CA TYR A 278 -3.13 -0.51 -17.60
C TYR A 278 -2.89 1.01 -17.59
N GLN A 279 -1.90 1.52 -18.36
CA GLN A 279 -1.67 2.96 -18.48
C GLN A 279 -2.89 3.75 -19.01
N LYS A 280 -3.82 3.07 -19.69
CA LYS A 280 -5.02 3.67 -20.29
C LYS A 280 -6.18 3.81 -19.30
N LEU A 281 -6.01 3.45 -18.03
CA LEU A 281 -7.04 3.62 -17.00
C LEU A 281 -7.05 5.01 -16.38
N PHE A 282 -5.96 5.77 -16.53
CA PHE A 282 -5.72 6.99 -15.76
C PHE A 282 -6.12 8.25 -16.52
N THR A 283 -6.78 9.16 -15.81
CA THR A 283 -7.23 10.47 -16.29
C THR A 283 -6.83 11.56 -15.31
N LEU A 284 -6.95 12.83 -15.72
CA LEU A 284 -6.77 13.97 -14.82
C LEU A 284 -7.80 14.01 -13.68
N ARG A 285 -8.92 13.29 -13.82
CA ARG A 285 -10.05 13.28 -12.87
C ARG A 285 -10.11 12.01 -12.02
N GLY A 286 -9.04 11.21 -12.03
CA GLY A 286 -8.97 9.92 -11.34
C GLY A 286 -8.95 8.74 -12.31
N PHE A 287 -9.37 7.58 -11.84
CA PHE A 287 -9.38 6.34 -12.62
C PHE A 287 -10.58 5.48 -12.19
N PRO A 288 -11.12 4.62 -13.09
CA PRO A 288 -12.19 3.70 -12.72
C PRO A 288 -11.66 2.78 -11.64
N ILE A 289 -12.18 2.78 -10.42
CA ILE A 289 -11.71 1.89 -9.36
C ILE A 289 -12.76 0.81 -9.08
N PHE A 290 -12.31 -0.45 -9.08
CA PHE A 290 -13.14 -1.62 -8.85
C PHE A 290 -12.48 -2.58 -7.86
N GLY A 291 -13.33 -3.35 -7.17
CA GLY A 291 -12.99 -4.40 -6.24
C GLY A 291 -12.66 -3.93 -4.82
N ARG A 292 -11.69 -4.57 -4.17
CA ARG A 292 -11.39 -4.36 -2.74
C ARG A 292 -10.40 -3.21 -2.52
N SER A 293 -10.13 -2.90 -1.25
CA SER A 293 -8.94 -2.16 -0.82
C SER A 293 -8.79 -0.75 -1.43
N HIS A 294 -9.91 -0.08 -1.70
CA HIS A 294 -9.93 1.25 -2.34
C HIS A 294 -9.10 2.31 -1.61
N CYS A 295 -8.89 2.15 -0.29
CA CYS A 295 -8.06 3.09 0.48
C CYS A 295 -6.57 3.05 0.11
N TYR A 296 -6.11 2.07 -0.66
CA TYR A 296 -4.72 1.94 -1.12
C TYR A 296 -4.46 2.64 -2.46
N ARG A 297 -5.45 3.34 -3.02
CA ARG A 297 -5.48 3.95 -4.36
C ARG A 297 -4.24 4.72 -4.81
N THR A 298 -3.46 5.32 -3.91
CA THR A 298 -2.23 6.03 -4.30
C THR A 298 -1.15 5.08 -4.82
N ALA A 299 -1.20 3.79 -4.47
CA ALA A 299 -0.34 2.75 -5.03
C ALA A 299 -0.68 2.37 -6.48
N ALA A 300 -1.76 2.91 -7.07
CA ALA A 300 -2.21 2.47 -8.40
C ALA A 300 -1.19 2.70 -9.52
N SER A 301 -0.24 3.63 -9.38
CA SER A 301 0.86 3.83 -10.34
C SER A 301 2.04 2.87 -10.17
N SER A 302 2.07 2.02 -9.14
CA SER A 302 3.19 1.12 -8.87
C SER A 302 3.60 0.22 -10.05
N PRO A 303 2.68 -0.42 -10.81
CA PRO A 303 3.07 -1.24 -11.96
C PRO A 303 3.82 -0.45 -13.05
N LEU A 304 3.41 0.80 -13.28
CA LEU A 304 4.05 1.68 -14.28
C LEU A 304 5.43 2.15 -13.81
N LEU A 305 5.59 2.43 -12.52
CA LEU A 305 6.90 2.75 -11.95
C LEU A 305 7.84 1.53 -11.98
N ALA A 306 7.31 0.33 -11.70
CA ALA A 306 8.05 -0.91 -11.84
C ALA A 306 8.53 -1.14 -13.28
N SER A 307 7.71 -0.83 -14.29
CA SER A 307 8.11 -0.89 -15.71
C SER A 307 9.35 -0.04 -16.02
N VAL A 308 9.42 1.18 -15.47
CA VAL A 308 10.60 2.05 -15.61
C VAL A 308 11.82 1.42 -14.94
N LEU A 309 11.68 0.95 -13.70
CA LEU A 309 12.77 0.35 -12.94
C LEU A 309 13.29 -0.96 -13.56
N LEU A 310 12.40 -1.77 -14.13
CA LEU A 310 12.71 -2.98 -14.90
C LEU A 310 13.35 -2.66 -16.26
N LYS A 311 13.25 -1.41 -16.73
CA LYS A 311 13.72 -0.94 -18.04
C LYS A 311 13.11 -1.73 -19.20
N ASN A 312 11.84 -2.11 -19.07
CA ASN A 312 11.16 -2.94 -20.07
C ASN A 312 10.50 -2.11 -21.20
N GLY A 313 10.54 -0.78 -21.12
CA GLY A 313 10.10 0.12 -22.20
C GLY A 313 8.60 0.07 -22.51
N ALA A 314 7.78 -0.50 -21.62
CA ALA A 314 6.35 -0.70 -21.89
C ALA A 314 5.57 0.62 -22.02
N VAL A 315 5.98 1.66 -21.29
CA VAL A 315 5.36 2.99 -21.29
C VAL A 315 6.44 4.05 -21.21
N GLU A 316 6.29 5.15 -21.95
CA GLU A 316 7.19 6.30 -21.88
C GLU A 316 7.27 6.86 -20.45
N ASN A 317 8.49 7.07 -19.95
CA ASN A 317 8.75 7.54 -18.59
C ASN A 317 8.03 8.85 -18.24
N GLY A 318 7.93 9.78 -19.21
CA GLY A 318 7.18 11.04 -19.05
C GLY A 318 5.68 10.84 -18.82
N ARG A 319 5.09 9.76 -19.35
CA ARG A 319 3.69 9.40 -19.10
C ARG A 319 3.55 8.71 -17.74
N VAL A 320 4.52 7.87 -17.35
CA VAL A 320 4.56 7.27 -16.00
C VAL A 320 4.64 8.35 -14.92
N LYS A 321 5.53 9.34 -15.08
CA LYS A 321 5.62 10.53 -14.24
C LYS A 321 4.26 11.21 -14.10
N ARG A 322 3.61 11.48 -15.25
CA ARG A 322 2.31 12.15 -15.29
C ARG A 322 1.24 11.35 -14.55
N VAL A 323 1.16 10.04 -14.74
CA VAL A 323 0.20 9.19 -14.02
C VAL A 323 0.41 9.24 -12.50
N PHE A 324 1.65 9.10 -12.03
CA PHE A 324 1.97 9.21 -10.61
C PHE A 324 1.52 10.56 -10.04
N ASP A 325 1.94 11.65 -10.68
CA ASP A 325 1.64 13.01 -10.22
C ASP A 325 0.13 13.27 -10.15
N GLN A 326 -0.61 12.87 -11.20
CA GLN A 326 -2.05 13.11 -11.27
C GLN A 326 -2.84 12.28 -10.25
N ILE A 327 -2.45 11.05 -9.96
CA ILE A 327 -3.09 10.25 -8.89
C ILE A 327 -2.91 10.95 -7.54
N TRP A 328 -1.68 11.36 -7.20
CA TRP A 328 -1.42 12.03 -5.93
C TRP A 328 -2.12 13.39 -5.84
N ARG A 329 -2.10 14.19 -6.91
CA ARG A 329 -2.85 15.46 -7.00
C ARG A 329 -4.35 15.24 -6.82
N PHE A 330 -4.93 14.28 -7.54
CA PHE A 330 -6.36 13.95 -7.43
C PHE A 330 -6.73 13.55 -6.00
N VAL A 331 -5.93 12.68 -5.38
CA VAL A 331 -6.17 12.20 -4.03
C VAL A 331 -6.02 13.32 -3.01
N ILE A 332 -4.91 14.06 -3.02
CA ILE A 332 -4.65 15.14 -2.07
C ILE A 332 -5.65 16.30 -2.26
N GLY A 333 -5.93 16.67 -3.51
CA GLY A 333 -6.87 17.73 -3.86
C GLY A 333 -8.30 17.50 -3.34
N ASN A 334 -8.68 16.23 -3.16
CA ASN A 334 -9.97 15.81 -2.62
C ASN A 334 -9.93 15.41 -1.13
N ASP A 335 -8.91 15.86 -0.38
CA ASP A 335 -8.72 15.58 1.06
C ASP A 335 -8.52 14.08 1.36
N GLY A 336 -7.93 13.39 0.39
CA GLY A 336 -7.63 11.98 0.44
C GLY A 336 -6.38 11.61 1.23
N VAL A 337 -5.61 12.60 1.67
CA VAL A 337 -4.52 12.45 2.65
C VAL A 337 -4.81 13.42 3.78
N ALA A 338 -4.86 12.91 5.01
CA ALA A 338 -5.15 13.73 6.18
C ALA A 338 -4.60 13.08 7.46
N GLY A 339 -4.10 13.89 8.40
CA GLY A 339 -3.59 13.41 9.67
C GLY A 339 -2.37 12.48 9.54
N GLY A 340 -1.57 12.66 8.49
CA GLY A 340 -0.34 11.92 8.25
C GLY A 340 -0.49 10.64 7.42
N VAL A 341 -1.72 10.24 7.03
CA VAL A 341 -1.96 9.00 6.29
C VAL A 341 -2.96 9.21 5.15
N PRO A 342 -2.95 8.38 4.09
CA PRO A 342 -4.06 8.36 3.16
C PRO A 342 -5.36 7.99 3.89
N THR A 343 -6.47 8.62 3.55
CA THR A 343 -7.72 8.45 4.30
C THR A 343 -8.37 7.09 4.05
N GLN A 344 -9.19 6.67 5.01
CA GLN A 344 -9.96 5.42 4.98
C GLN A 344 -11.19 5.51 4.06
N GLY A 345 -10.95 5.49 2.75
CA GLY A 345 -11.97 5.51 1.71
C GLY A 345 -11.33 5.70 0.33
N TYR A 346 -12.12 6.09 -0.66
CA TYR A 346 -11.57 6.45 -1.98
C TYR A 346 -11.12 7.90 -1.98
N VAL A 347 -11.81 8.88 -2.55
CA VAL A 347 -11.30 10.26 -2.59
C VAL A 347 -11.10 10.90 -1.21
N LYS A 348 -11.91 10.52 -0.23
CA LYS A 348 -11.87 10.96 1.17
C LYS A 348 -12.29 9.82 2.08
N LYS A 349 -12.33 10.06 3.40
CA LYS A 349 -12.86 9.10 4.37
C LYS A 349 -14.30 8.70 4.01
N ASP A 350 -14.51 7.42 3.72
CA ASP A 350 -15.82 6.86 3.44
C ASP A 350 -15.86 5.39 3.89
N LEU A 351 -16.47 5.16 5.07
CA LEU A 351 -16.57 3.84 5.67
C LEU A 351 -17.52 2.90 4.90
N ARG A 352 -18.30 3.41 3.94
CA ARG A 352 -19.19 2.58 3.11
C ARG A 352 -18.41 1.65 2.18
N PHE A 353 -17.19 2.01 1.81
CA PHE A 353 -16.36 1.26 0.87
C PHE A 353 -15.10 0.66 1.50
N LEU A 354 -14.88 0.91 2.79
CA LEU A 354 -13.72 0.45 3.54
C LEU A 354 -13.90 -0.99 4.02
N ASP A 355 -13.03 -1.89 3.59
CA ASP A 355 -13.05 -3.30 3.97
C ASP A 355 -12.82 -3.52 5.46
N GLU A 356 -13.48 -4.51 6.08
CA GLU A 356 -13.47 -4.70 7.54
C GLU A 356 -12.08 -4.96 8.14
N TYR A 357 -11.14 -5.51 7.37
CA TYR A 357 -9.73 -5.66 7.80
C TYR A 357 -8.96 -4.34 7.84
N SER A 358 -9.47 -3.28 7.22
CA SER A 358 -8.76 -2.00 7.18
C SER A 358 -8.99 -1.20 8.46
N GLY A 359 -7.90 -0.96 9.20
CA GLY A 359 -7.77 -0.12 10.37
C GLY A 359 -7.21 1.28 10.03
N PRO A 360 -6.85 2.07 11.06
CA PRO A 360 -6.49 3.49 10.90
C PRO A 360 -5.27 3.72 10.01
N ALA A 361 -4.29 2.83 10.10
CA ALA A 361 -3.06 2.91 9.34
C ALA A 361 -3.06 2.07 8.07
N SER A 362 -4.14 1.33 7.78
CA SER A 362 -4.03 0.30 6.76
C SER A 362 -3.79 0.87 5.37
N SER A 363 -4.25 2.09 5.13
CA SER A 363 -4.08 2.86 3.90
C SER A 363 -2.62 3.20 3.56
N LEU A 364 -1.68 2.93 4.46
CA LEU A 364 -0.23 3.07 4.20
C LEU A 364 0.30 2.10 3.13
N TRP A 365 -0.44 1.03 2.80
CA TRP A 365 -0.20 0.30 1.54
C TRP A 365 -0.27 1.22 0.30
N GLY A 366 -0.87 2.41 0.42
CA GLY A 366 -0.85 3.43 -0.62
C GLY A 366 0.54 4.06 -0.88
N LEU A 367 1.53 3.88 0.01
CA LEU A 367 2.88 4.45 -0.15
C LEU A 367 3.74 3.69 -1.16
N ARG A 368 3.26 2.56 -1.69
CA ARG A 368 4.03 1.66 -2.58
C ARG A 368 4.48 2.35 -3.87
N SER A 369 3.70 3.29 -4.39
CA SER A 369 4.13 4.12 -5.52
C SER A 369 5.28 5.05 -5.15
N LEU A 370 5.23 5.65 -3.95
CA LEU A 370 6.26 6.58 -3.49
C LEU A 370 7.55 5.83 -3.19
N ILE A 371 7.45 4.65 -2.58
CA ILE A 371 8.59 3.75 -2.34
C ILE A 371 9.32 3.42 -3.66
N LEU A 372 8.60 3.04 -4.72
CA LEU A 372 9.22 2.78 -6.03
C LEU A 372 9.83 4.04 -6.67
N LEU A 373 9.17 5.20 -6.52
CA LEU A 373 9.73 6.46 -7.01
C LEU A 373 11.06 6.80 -6.31
N LEU A 374 11.12 6.59 -5.00
CA LEU A 374 12.32 6.83 -4.19
C LEU A 374 13.42 5.78 -4.40
N HIS A 375 13.10 4.61 -4.93
CA HIS A 375 14.11 3.59 -5.25
C HIS A 375 14.94 3.92 -6.50
N GLN A 376 14.52 4.91 -7.31
CA GLN A 376 15.26 5.31 -8.49
C GLN A 376 16.65 5.86 -8.13
N LYS A 377 17.69 5.37 -8.81
CA LYS A 377 19.09 5.84 -8.65
C LYS A 377 19.28 7.24 -9.26
N SER A 378 20.26 8.01 -8.77
CA SER A 378 20.54 9.40 -9.17
C SER A 378 20.79 9.55 -10.69
N ASN A 379 20.29 10.63 -11.30
CA ASN A 379 19.97 10.84 -12.75
C ASN A 379 18.62 10.23 -13.20
N SER A 380 17.63 10.26 -12.31
CA SER A 380 16.37 9.51 -12.43
C SER A 380 15.63 9.68 -13.77
N GLU A 381 15.19 8.55 -14.29
CA GLU A 381 14.35 8.43 -15.48
C GLU A 381 12.95 9.07 -15.32
N VAL A 382 12.45 9.28 -14.09
CA VAL A 382 11.10 9.81 -13.85
C VAL A 382 11.08 11.22 -13.22
N LEU A 383 12.03 11.64 -12.37
CA LEU A 383 11.94 12.98 -11.77
C LEU A 383 12.19 14.09 -12.81
N ASN A 384 13.19 13.88 -13.68
CA ASN A 384 13.70 14.91 -14.60
C ASN A 384 13.16 14.80 -16.03
N VAL A 385 12.43 13.73 -16.36
CA VAL A 385 11.84 13.57 -17.69
C VAL A 385 10.72 14.60 -17.93
N PRO A 386 10.61 15.19 -19.13
CA PRO A 386 9.46 16.01 -19.49
C PRO A 386 8.15 15.22 -19.41
N ASP A 387 7.08 15.89 -18.98
CA ASP A 387 5.75 15.29 -18.97
C ASP A 387 5.34 14.87 -20.40
N LYS A 388 4.68 13.72 -20.51
CA LYS A 388 4.00 13.27 -21.74
C LYS A 388 2.50 13.19 -21.49
N PRO A 389 1.66 13.47 -22.52
CA PRO A 389 0.22 13.34 -22.39
C PRO A 389 -0.21 11.94 -21.95
N LEU A 390 -1.23 11.85 -21.11
CA LEU A 390 -1.92 10.61 -20.79
C LEU A 390 -2.56 10.03 -22.06
N ALA A 391 -2.79 8.72 -22.09
CA ALA A 391 -3.39 8.06 -23.25
C ALA A 391 -4.73 8.70 -23.66
N ILE A 392 -5.54 9.10 -22.67
CA ILE A 392 -6.85 9.76 -22.87
C ILE A 392 -6.76 11.14 -23.52
N GLU A 393 -5.61 11.82 -23.43
CA GLU A 393 -5.41 13.15 -24.02
C GLU A 393 -4.99 13.07 -25.50
N ILE A 394 -4.57 11.89 -25.97
CA ILE A 394 -4.06 11.67 -27.33
C ILE A 394 -5.21 11.32 -28.27
N SER A 395 -5.99 10.29 -27.96
CA SER A 395 -7.05 9.75 -28.83
C SER A 395 -8.10 8.98 -28.03
N ASP A 396 -9.28 8.78 -28.62
CA ASP A 396 -10.23 7.78 -28.16
C ASP A 396 -9.64 6.37 -28.27
N TYR A 397 -10.13 5.45 -27.43
CA TYR A 397 -9.78 4.04 -27.54
C TYR A 397 -10.86 3.13 -26.97
N ASN A 398 -10.90 1.92 -27.51
CA ASN A 398 -11.80 0.85 -27.10
C ASN A 398 -11.03 -0.46 -27.22
N LEU A 399 -10.62 -1.00 -26.07
CA LEU A 399 -9.68 -2.11 -25.98
C LEU A 399 -10.26 -3.21 -25.11
N LYS A 400 -9.90 -4.45 -25.40
CA LYS A 400 -10.27 -5.60 -24.59
C LYS A 400 -9.02 -6.21 -23.97
N ILE A 401 -9.12 -6.56 -22.69
CA ILE A 401 -8.20 -7.43 -21.99
C ILE A 401 -8.90 -8.78 -21.92
N ASN A 402 -8.51 -9.70 -22.81
CA ASN A 402 -9.22 -10.95 -23.03
C ASN A 402 -9.11 -11.89 -21.82
N SER A 403 -7.93 -11.97 -21.20
CA SER A 403 -7.60 -12.78 -20.02
C SER A 403 -8.57 -12.58 -18.85
N ILE A 404 -9.05 -11.35 -18.66
CA ILE A 404 -9.96 -10.99 -17.56
C ILE A 404 -11.35 -10.54 -18.05
N ARG A 405 -11.61 -10.62 -19.36
CA ARG A 405 -12.87 -10.21 -20.01
C ARG A 405 -13.29 -8.77 -19.67
N LEU A 406 -12.31 -7.86 -19.62
CA LEU A 406 -12.52 -6.44 -19.32
C LEU A 406 -12.34 -5.60 -20.58
N LYS A 407 -13.25 -4.66 -20.82
CA LYS A 407 -13.13 -3.68 -21.90
C LYS A 407 -12.82 -2.30 -21.32
N ILE A 408 -11.81 -1.60 -21.85
CA ILE A 408 -11.45 -0.22 -21.50
C ILE A 408 -11.94 0.70 -22.61
N ILE A 409 -12.68 1.75 -22.24
CA ILE A 409 -13.23 2.73 -23.17
C ILE A 409 -12.77 4.12 -22.72
N GLY A 410 -11.96 4.78 -23.54
CA GLY A 410 -11.52 6.15 -23.35
C GLY A 410 -12.21 7.09 -24.33
N ASN A 411 -12.82 8.15 -23.81
CA ASN A 411 -13.35 9.28 -24.57
C ASN A 411 -12.49 10.52 -24.30
N LYS A 412 -11.71 10.94 -25.31
CA LYS A 412 -10.78 12.06 -25.27
C LYS A 412 -11.48 13.38 -25.03
N GLU A 413 -12.57 13.65 -25.76
CA GLU A 413 -13.32 14.90 -25.66
C GLU A 413 -13.81 15.14 -24.22
N GLN A 414 -14.31 14.10 -23.57
CA GLN A 414 -14.78 14.18 -22.18
C GLN A 414 -13.65 14.02 -21.14
N GLY A 415 -12.49 13.49 -21.55
CA GLY A 415 -11.41 13.12 -20.63
C GLY A 415 -11.80 11.99 -19.67
N ILE A 416 -12.69 11.09 -20.09
CA ILE A 416 -13.27 10.03 -19.24
C ILE A 416 -12.80 8.67 -19.72
N VAL A 417 -12.42 7.84 -18.76
CA VAL A 417 -12.21 6.40 -18.99
C VAL A 417 -13.29 5.63 -18.25
N SER A 418 -13.80 4.58 -18.88
CA SER A 418 -14.65 3.60 -18.24
C SER A 418 -14.15 2.19 -18.52
N VAL A 419 -14.48 1.27 -17.64
CA VAL A 419 -14.25 -0.16 -17.84
C VAL A 419 -15.58 -0.90 -17.79
N ASP A 420 -15.76 -1.84 -18.73
CA ASP A 420 -16.95 -2.68 -18.88
C ASP A 420 -16.57 -4.16 -18.78
N TRP A 421 -17.12 -4.83 -17.77
CA TRP A 421 -16.95 -6.27 -17.54
C TRP A 421 -17.90 -7.05 -18.43
N LEU A 422 -17.33 -7.74 -19.43
CA LEU A 422 -18.10 -8.35 -20.51
C LEU A 422 -18.97 -9.53 -20.04
N ASP A 423 -18.59 -10.16 -18.93
CA ASP A 423 -19.28 -11.30 -18.33
C ASP A 423 -20.26 -10.92 -17.22
N ARG A 424 -20.30 -9.65 -16.81
CA ARG A 424 -21.20 -9.17 -15.76
C ARG A 424 -22.51 -8.68 -16.35
N LYS A 425 -23.60 -8.96 -15.64
CA LYS A 425 -24.91 -8.36 -15.93
C LYS A 425 -24.99 -6.97 -15.26
N PRO A 426 -25.63 -5.98 -15.89
CA PRO A 426 -25.93 -4.73 -15.23
C PRO A 426 -26.73 -4.99 -13.95
N ILE A 427 -26.33 -4.34 -12.86
CA ILE A 427 -27.04 -4.35 -11.58
C ILE A 427 -27.29 -2.91 -11.14
N PRO A 428 -28.32 -2.64 -10.34
CA PRO A 428 -28.53 -1.31 -9.77
C PRO A 428 -27.30 -0.85 -8.97
N LYS A 429 -26.93 0.42 -9.13
CA LYS A 429 -25.88 1.08 -8.32
C LYS A 429 -26.41 1.40 -6.92
N LEU A 430 -26.78 0.37 -6.16
CA LEU A 430 -27.27 0.54 -4.80
C LEU A 430 -26.08 0.61 -3.83
N ILE A 431 -25.95 1.74 -3.14
CA ILE A 431 -24.97 1.93 -2.07
C ILE A 431 -25.72 1.93 -0.74
N GLU A 432 -25.46 0.95 0.10
CA GLU A 432 -25.93 0.94 1.47
C GLU A 432 -25.16 1.98 2.29
N ASN A 433 -25.93 2.85 2.96
CA ASN A 433 -25.39 3.91 3.78
C ASN A 433 -24.90 3.41 5.14
N TYR A 434 -23.84 4.06 5.67
CA TYR A 434 -23.32 3.80 7.02
C TYR A 434 -24.23 4.44 8.08
N SER A 435 -25.36 3.78 8.34
CA SER A 435 -26.46 4.26 9.19
C SER A 435 -26.15 4.28 10.70
N LEU A 436 -27.05 4.89 11.49
CA LEU A 436 -26.97 4.88 12.96
C LEU A 436 -26.96 3.46 13.54
N LYS A 437 -27.67 2.52 12.93
CA LYS A 437 -27.68 1.10 13.32
C LYS A 437 -26.28 0.48 13.24
N HIS A 438 -25.55 0.79 12.18
CA HIS A 438 -24.16 0.35 12.03
C HIS A 438 -23.26 0.92 13.13
N LYS A 439 -23.36 2.24 13.38
CA LYS A 439 -22.60 2.91 14.45
C LYS A 439 -22.90 2.33 15.83
N PHE A 440 -24.17 2.08 16.13
CA PHE A 440 -24.60 1.48 17.40
C PHE A 440 -24.04 0.06 17.56
N LYS A 441 -24.17 -0.80 16.54
CA LYS A 441 -23.60 -2.16 16.56
C LYS A 441 -22.07 -2.13 16.70
N ALA A 442 -21.39 -1.21 16.03
CA ALA A 442 -19.94 -1.07 16.13
C ALA A 442 -19.53 -0.63 17.55
N ALA A 443 -20.26 0.32 18.15
CA ALA A 443 -20.03 0.75 19.52
C ALA A 443 -20.27 -0.37 20.54
N LEU A 444 -21.29 -1.22 20.34
CA LEU A 444 -21.57 -2.32 21.25
C LEU A 444 -20.54 -3.46 21.11
N SER A 445 -20.28 -3.88 19.87
CA SER A 445 -19.39 -5.03 19.59
C SER A 445 -17.91 -4.69 19.70
N GLN A 446 -17.56 -3.40 19.58
CA GLN A 446 -16.19 -2.93 19.36
C GLN A 446 -15.55 -3.60 18.13
N ARG A 447 -16.35 -3.94 17.12
CA ARG A 447 -15.88 -4.44 15.82
C ARG A 447 -16.38 -3.51 14.71
N PRO A 448 -15.72 -3.49 13.55
CA PRO A 448 -16.29 -2.88 12.35
C PRO A 448 -17.68 -3.46 12.08
N GLN A 449 -18.64 -2.58 11.81
CA GLN A 449 -19.98 -2.94 11.36
C GLN A 449 -20.28 -2.06 10.15
N ARG A 450 -19.54 -2.26 9.08
CA ARG A 450 -19.58 -1.42 7.88
C ARG A 450 -20.55 -2.06 6.88
N PRO A 451 -21.29 -1.26 6.07
CA PRO A 451 -22.17 -1.83 5.07
C PRO A 451 -21.36 -2.62 4.05
N LYS A 452 -21.90 -3.76 3.63
CA LYS A 452 -21.21 -4.65 2.69
C LYS A 452 -21.58 -4.27 1.26
N ASN A 453 -21.08 -3.13 0.80
CA ASN A 453 -21.22 -2.63 -0.58
C ASN A 453 -20.45 -3.47 -1.63
N SER A 454 -20.35 -4.78 -1.42
CA SER A 454 -19.64 -5.74 -2.27
C SER A 454 -20.23 -5.84 -3.68
N ASN A 455 -21.54 -5.67 -3.85
CA ASN A 455 -22.15 -5.61 -5.18
C ASN A 455 -21.62 -4.42 -5.97
N TYR A 456 -21.56 -3.24 -5.34
CA TYR A 456 -20.98 -2.05 -5.95
C TYR A 456 -19.49 -2.25 -6.27
N LYS A 457 -18.73 -2.75 -5.29
CA LYS A 457 -17.29 -2.94 -5.41
C LYS A 457 -16.92 -4.00 -6.45
N ASN A 458 -17.58 -5.14 -6.46
CA ASN A 458 -17.11 -6.34 -7.15
C ASN A 458 -17.99 -6.79 -8.32
N LYS A 459 -19.22 -6.27 -8.45
CA LYS A 459 -20.22 -6.82 -9.39
C LYS A 459 -20.81 -5.81 -10.36
N LEU A 460 -20.48 -4.52 -10.27
CA LEU A 460 -20.93 -3.59 -11.30
C LEU A 460 -20.35 -4.03 -12.64
N LYS A 461 -21.18 -3.87 -13.67
CA LYS A 461 -20.76 -4.08 -15.04
C LYS A 461 -19.81 -2.98 -15.50
N CYS A 462 -20.14 -1.71 -15.22
CA CYS A 462 -19.36 -0.56 -15.65
C CYS A 462 -18.84 0.27 -14.48
N TYR A 463 -17.57 0.69 -14.55
CA TYR A 463 -16.94 1.65 -13.65
C TYR A 463 -16.38 2.82 -14.47
N SER A 464 -16.42 4.05 -13.94
CA SER A 464 -15.94 5.26 -14.63
C SER A 464 -14.92 6.03 -13.79
N SER A 465 -14.01 6.74 -14.44
CA SER A 465 -13.00 7.59 -13.81
C SER A 465 -13.58 8.82 -13.09
N VAL A 466 -14.76 9.32 -13.50
CA VAL A 466 -15.39 10.52 -12.93
C VAL A 466 -16.33 10.20 -11.77
N TYR A 467 -16.91 9.00 -11.74
CA TYR A 467 -18.03 8.66 -10.84
C TYR A 467 -17.84 7.34 -10.09
N PRO A 468 -16.74 7.10 -9.36
CA PRO A 468 -16.59 5.80 -8.75
C PRO A 468 -17.47 5.59 -7.52
N PHE A 469 -18.13 6.61 -6.90
CA PHE A 469 -18.94 6.41 -5.66
C PHE A 469 -20.09 7.42 -5.39
N HIS A 470 -20.59 8.17 -6.37
CA HIS A 470 -21.76 9.04 -6.15
C HIS A 470 -23.08 8.27 -6.31
N GLU A 471 -24.02 8.50 -5.38
CA GLU A 471 -25.42 8.11 -5.54
C GLU A 471 -25.98 8.97 -6.68
N GLU A 472 -26.39 8.35 -7.79
CA GLU A 472 -27.28 9.01 -8.75
C GLU A 472 -28.55 9.34 -7.97
N LYS A 473 -28.82 10.64 -7.78
CA LYS A 473 -29.99 11.13 -7.04
C LYS A 473 -31.27 10.94 -7.83
#